data_AF-A0A4R1YJI5-F1
#
_entry.id   AF-A0A4R1YJI5-F1
#
_cell.length_a   1.000
_cell.length_b   1.000
_cell.length_c   1.000
_cell.angle_alpha   90.00
_cell.angle_beta   90.00
_cell.angle_gamma   90.00
#
_symmetry.space_group_name_H-M   'P 1'
#
loop_
_entity.id
_entity.type
_entity.pdbx_description
1 polymer ?
#
loop_
_entity_poly.entity_id
_entity_poly.type
_entity_poly.pdbx_seq_one_letter_code
_entity_poly.pdbx_strand_id
1 'polypeptide(L)'
;MVPNRAQDGSWVKMGTWMIADHVVPLATVGSGKTGDDVCIFAPSLRALPPDNPVVMATLPVVDWNAELFRALSDVTSVGNRCYAAVLMIDPFTLWEDLADMLKEKGFAGVVNFPPASLVEGVQSAGSASAANTLEIDRMKWFHDNGLGIVHTGSSRLEMVDVSNRLADLLDGMIYFPPESLSRPIAPRMDLEAVVDADFLPASLWSLKPAPVCPAGESV
;
A
#
# COMPACT_ATOMS: atom_id res chain seq x y z
N MET A 1 -18.91 1.37 8.78
CA MET A 1 -19.77 1.25 7.59
C MET A 1 -18.96 0.47 6.57
N VAL A 2 -19.28 -0.81 6.39
CA VAL A 2 -18.55 -1.74 5.50
C VAL A 2 -18.74 -1.28 4.04
N PRO A 3 -17.71 -1.14 3.20
CA PRO A 3 -17.94 -0.88 1.80
C PRO A 3 -18.21 -2.19 1.02
N ASN A 4 -19.37 -2.19 0.37
CA ASN A 4 -19.71 -2.84 -0.91
C ASN A 4 -19.37 -4.31 -1.16
N ARG A 5 -20.21 -5.19 -0.62
CA ARG A 5 -20.60 -6.43 -1.32
C ARG A 5 -21.86 -6.13 -2.15
N ALA A 6 -21.80 -6.25 -3.48
CA ALA A 6 -23.01 -6.20 -4.29
C ALA A 6 -23.94 -7.36 -3.90
N GLN A 7 -25.26 -7.13 -3.96
CA GLN A 7 -26.27 -8.13 -3.57
C GLN A 7 -26.23 -9.43 -4.40
N ASP A 8 -25.49 -9.45 -5.51
CA ASP A 8 -25.31 -10.59 -6.41
C ASP A 8 -23.97 -11.34 -6.23
N GLY A 9 -23.13 -10.93 -5.27
CA GLY A 9 -21.82 -11.55 -5.06
C GLY A 9 -20.77 -11.18 -6.13
N SER A 10 -21.05 -10.23 -7.02
CA SER A 10 -20.05 -9.67 -7.92
C SER A 10 -19.17 -8.66 -7.19
N TRP A 11 -17.85 -8.78 -7.39
CA TRP A 11 -16.91 -7.77 -6.94
C TRP A 11 -17.10 -6.51 -7.79
N VAL A 12 -17.40 -5.39 -7.15
CA VAL A 12 -17.41 -4.08 -7.83
C VAL A 12 -16.03 -3.88 -8.44
N LYS A 13 -15.97 -3.54 -9.74
CA LYS A 13 -14.72 -3.10 -10.38
C LYS A 13 -14.19 -1.90 -9.59
N MET A 14 -13.27 -2.14 -8.67
CA MET A 14 -12.52 -1.09 -8.01
C MET A 14 -11.76 -0.33 -9.10
N GLY A 15 -11.76 1.01 -9.04
CA GLY A 15 -11.06 1.82 -10.02
C GLY A 15 -9.55 1.66 -9.94
N THR A 16 -8.82 2.54 -10.61
CA THR A 16 -7.36 2.42 -10.70
C THR A 16 -6.72 2.68 -9.33
N TRP A 17 -5.81 1.80 -8.93
CA TRP A 17 -5.03 2.00 -7.71
C TRP A 17 -3.71 2.67 -8.05
N MET A 18 -3.21 3.51 -7.15
CA MET A 18 -1.94 4.21 -7.32
C MET A 18 -1.22 4.37 -5.98
N ILE A 19 0.10 4.34 -6.00
CA ILE A 19 0.96 4.81 -4.91
C ILE A 19 1.38 6.23 -5.27
N ALA A 20 1.18 7.18 -4.38
CA ALA A 20 1.57 8.57 -4.59
C ALA A 20 2.17 9.20 -3.35
N ASP A 21 3.13 10.07 -3.58
CA ASP A 21 3.85 10.78 -2.54
C ASP A 21 3.13 12.05 -2.05
N HIS A 22 2.10 12.47 -2.80
CA HIS A 22 1.20 13.59 -2.53
C HIS A 22 -0.27 13.14 -2.66
N VAL A 23 -1.11 13.68 -1.78
CA VAL A 23 -2.57 13.63 -1.92
C VAL A 23 -3.08 15.02 -2.26
N VAL A 24 -3.98 15.10 -3.25
CA VAL A 24 -4.69 16.35 -3.54
C VAL A 24 -5.86 16.46 -2.55
N PRO A 25 -5.93 17.52 -1.72
CA PRO A 25 -7.01 17.69 -0.76
C PRO A 25 -8.37 17.74 -1.45
N LEU A 26 -9.38 17.11 -0.82
CA LEU A 26 -10.73 17.01 -1.39
C LEU A 26 -11.37 18.36 -1.72
N ALA A 27 -11.00 19.42 -0.98
CA ALA A 27 -11.44 20.80 -1.22
C ALA A 27 -11.06 21.35 -2.61
N THR A 28 -10.10 20.71 -3.29
CA THR A 28 -9.54 21.15 -4.58
C THR A 28 -10.15 20.40 -5.77
N VAL A 29 -10.91 19.33 -5.53
CA VAL A 29 -11.41 18.46 -6.59
C VAL A 29 -12.76 18.98 -7.07
N GLY A 30 -12.73 19.77 -8.16
CA GLY A 30 -13.93 20.10 -8.93
C GLY A 30 -14.62 18.84 -9.47
N SER A 31 -15.93 18.93 -9.73
CA SER A 31 -16.89 17.88 -10.15
C SER A 31 -16.57 17.09 -11.45
N GLY A 32 -15.31 16.74 -11.71
CA GLY A 32 -14.87 15.99 -12.89
C GLY A 32 -14.34 14.61 -12.51
N LYS A 33 -15.15 13.57 -12.77
CA LYS A 33 -14.72 12.19 -13.11
C LYS A 33 -13.61 11.48 -12.30
N THR A 34 -13.31 11.86 -11.07
CA THR A 34 -12.31 11.20 -10.20
C THR A 34 -12.94 10.27 -9.15
N GLY A 35 -14.10 9.67 -9.43
CA GLY A 35 -14.90 8.96 -8.42
C GLY A 35 -14.37 7.57 -8.02
N ASP A 36 -13.46 6.98 -8.81
CA ASP A 36 -13.12 5.56 -8.68
C ASP A 36 -11.68 5.21 -8.31
N ASP A 37 -10.76 6.17 -8.35
CA ASP A 37 -9.35 5.88 -8.08
C ASP A 37 -9.09 5.71 -6.57
N VAL A 38 -8.26 4.73 -6.22
CA VAL A 38 -7.79 4.46 -4.86
C VAL A 38 -6.33 4.91 -4.74
N CYS A 39 -6.05 5.74 -3.76
CA CYS A 39 -4.71 6.28 -3.52
C CYS A 39 -4.06 5.61 -2.31
N ILE A 40 -2.80 5.20 -2.45
CA ILE A 40 -1.92 4.81 -1.36
C ILE A 40 -0.94 5.97 -1.17
N PHE A 41 -1.16 6.73 -0.11
CA PHE A 41 -0.35 7.88 0.23
C PHE A 41 0.95 7.42 0.91
N ALA A 42 2.07 7.57 0.20
CA ALA A 42 3.40 7.18 0.61
C ALA A 42 4.36 8.39 0.59
N PRO A 43 4.19 9.36 1.51
CA PRO A 43 4.95 10.61 1.49
C PRO A 43 6.46 10.41 1.65
N SER A 44 6.88 9.33 2.29
CA SER A 44 8.28 8.97 2.54
C SER A 44 9.07 8.74 1.25
N LEU A 45 8.39 8.47 0.12
CA LEU A 45 9.02 8.39 -1.20
C LEU A 45 9.69 9.71 -1.63
N ARG A 46 9.24 10.87 -1.13
CA ARG A 46 9.85 12.18 -1.42
C ARG A 46 11.24 12.35 -0.82
N ALA A 47 11.52 11.63 0.26
CA ALA A 47 12.82 11.70 0.92
C ALA A 47 13.89 10.88 0.17
N LEU A 48 13.48 10.05 -0.80
CA LEU A 48 14.37 9.25 -1.61
C LEU A 48 14.71 9.98 -2.92
N PRO A 49 15.94 9.85 -3.45
CA PRO A 49 16.29 10.46 -4.73
C PRO A 49 15.38 9.94 -5.85
N PRO A 50 14.87 10.81 -6.73
CA PRO A 50 14.10 10.36 -7.89
C PRO A 50 14.97 9.47 -8.78
N ASP A 51 14.33 8.60 -9.57
CA ASP A 51 14.97 7.64 -10.48
C ASP A 51 15.80 6.52 -9.82
N ASN A 52 16.04 6.60 -8.52
CA ASN A 52 16.61 5.48 -7.76
C ASN A 52 15.61 4.32 -7.67
N PRO A 53 16.09 3.07 -7.57
CA PRO A 53 15.22 1.90 -7.48
C PRO A 53 14.37 1.89 -6.20
N VAL A 54 13.14 1.40 -6.27
CA VAL A 54 12.21 1.24 -5.14
C VAL A 54 12.80 0.36 -4.01
N VAL A 55 13.82 -0.47 -4.28
CA VAL A 55 14.58 -1.13 -3.20
C VAL A 55 15.12 -0.13 -2.16
N MET A 56 15.44 1.10 -2.56
CA MET A 56 15.89 2.13 -1.61
C MET A 56 14.85 2.44 -0.54
N ALA A 57 13.57 2.25 -0.88
CA ALA A 57 12.45 2.42 0.03
C ALA A 57 12.43 1.36 1.15
N THR A 58 13.14 0.24 1.01
CA THR A 58 13.20 -0.84 2.03
C THR A 58 14.44 -0.76 2.92
N LEU A 59 15.36 0.18 2.63
CA LEU A 59 16.58 0.39 3.39
C LEU A 59 16.34 1.36 4.56
N PRO A 60 17.16 1.30 5.64
CA PRO A 60 17.06 2.21 6.78
C PRO A 60 17.65 3.61 6.47
N VAL A 61 17.21 4.20 5.36
CA VAL A 61 17.64 5.53 4.88
C VAL A 61 16.60 6.61 5.18
N VAL A 62 15.34 6.23 5.41
CA VAL A 62 14.22 7.12 5.70
C VAL A 62 13.42 6.54 6.86
N ASP A 63 13.07 7.39 7.82
CA ASP A 63 12.06 7.08 8.83
C ASP A 63 10.67 7.22 8.20
N TRP A 64 10.09 6.08 7.82
CA TRP A 64 8.85 6.04 7.06
C TRP A 64 7.68 6.68 7.80
N ASN A 65 7.50 6.31 9.06
CA ASN A 65 6.33 6.74 9.82
C ASN A 65 6.53 8.19 10.28
N ALA A 66 7.74 8.65 10.60
CA ALA A 66 7.98 10.07 10.87
C ALA A 66 7.68 10.96 9.65
N GLU A 67 8.04 10.53 8.44
CA GLU A 67 7.68 11.25 7.21
C GLU A 67 6.16 11.27 6.96
N LEU A 68 5.46 10.18 7.31
CA LEU A 68 4.00 10.16 7.30
C LEU A 68 3.40 11.16 8.31
N PHE A 69 3.87 11.17 9.56
CA PHE A 69 3.45 12.14 10.58
C PHE A 69 3.63 13.57 10.10
N ARG A 70 4.81 13.90 9.55
CA ARG A 70 5.11 15.22 8.99
C ARG A 70 4.18 15.58 7.84
N ALA A 71 3.90 14.64 6.95
CA ALA A 71 3.00 14.93 5.84
C ALA A 71 1.54 15.10 6.29
N LEU A 72 1.10 14.39 7.34
CA LEU A 72 -0.26 14.50 7.88
C LEU A 72 -0.55 15.86 8.52
N SER A 73 0.47 16.63 8.95
CA SER A 73 0.26 18.01 9.42
C SER A 73 -0.22 18.94 8.31
N ASP A 74 0.20 18.69 7.08
CA ASP A 74 -0.09 19.52 5.91
C ASP A 74 -1.38 19.07 5.19
N VAL A 75 -1.86 17.86 5.49
CA VAL A 75 -3.11 17.31 4.96
C VAL A 75 -4.29 17.86 5.76
N THR A 76 -5.22 18.56 5.08
CA THR A 76 -6.46 19.02 5.73
C THR A 76 -7.47 17.88 5.85
N SER A 77 -7.76 17.19 4.74
CA SER A 77 -8.63 16.02 4.68
C SER A 77 -8.40 15.28 3.36
N VAL A 78 -8.44 13.95 3.43
CA VAL A 78 -8.46 13.04 2.30
C VAL A 78 -9.85 12.41 2.15
N GLY A 79 -10.09 11.79 0.99
CA GLY A 79 -11.32 11.05 0.74
C GLY A 79 -11.30 9.65 1.32
N ASN A 80 -12.49 9.06 1.41
CA ASN A 80 -12.74 7.68 1.86
C ASN A 80 -12.18 6.58 0.93
N ARG A 81 -11.24 6.91 0.04
CA ARG A 81 -10.54 6.00 -0.88
C ARG A 81 -9.02 6.23 -0.85
N CYS A 82 -8.51 6.78 0.25
CA CYS A 82 -7.09 7.03 0.46
C CYS A 82 -6.59 6.19 1.62
N TYR A 83 -5.58 5.35 1.38
CA TYR A 83 -4.90 4.54 2.37
C TYR A 83 -3.53 5.16 2.68
N ALA A 84 -3.04 5.05 3.91
CA ALA A 84 -1.70 5.48 4.27
C ALA A 84 -0.70 4.33 4.18
N ALA A 85 0.45 4.54 3.53
CA ALA A 85 1.58 3.61 3.59
C ALA A 85 2.27 3.74 4.96
N VAL A 86 2.34 2.64 5.69
CA VAL A 86 2.88 2.56 7.06
C VAL A 86 3.89 1.43 7.14
N LEU A 87 5.06 1.71 7.71
CA LEU A 87 6.04 0.69 8.09
C LEU A 87 5.56 0.03 9.39
N MET A 88 4.96 -1.17 9.28
CA MET A 88 4.24 -1.82 10.40
C MET A 88 5.14 -2.35 11.52
N ILE A 89 6.44 -2.50 11.23
CA ILE A 89 7.44 -3.06 12.14
C ILE A 89 8.27 -1.99 12.86
N ASP A 90 7.92 -0.70 12.74
CA ASP A 90 8.65 0.37 13.41
C ASP A 90 8.44 0.34 14.95
N PRO A 91 9.49 0.10 15.75
CA PRO A 91 9.35 0.02 17.20
C PRO A 91 9.11 1.38 17.88
N PHE A 92 9.27 2.50 17.18
CA PHE A 92 9.21 3.85 17.76
C PHE A 92 7.94 4.62 17.43
N THR A 93 7.09 4.08 16.56
CA THR A 93 5.83 4.72 16.19
C THR A 93 4.85 4.78 17.37
N LEU A 94 4.24 5.96 17.56
CA LEU A 94 3.09 6.16 18.44
C LEU A 94 1.82 5.76 17.68
N TRP A 95 1.40 4.50 17.87
CA TRP A 95 0.40 3.87 17.01
C TRP A 95 -1.02 4.41 17.20
N GLU A 96 -1.40 4.69 18.44
CA GLU A 96 -2.67 5.32 18.80
C GLU A 96 -2.78 6.70 18.16
N ASP A 97 -1.75 7.53 18.31
CA ASP A 97 -1.69 8.87 17.72
C ASP A 97 -1.77 8.81 16.20
N LEU A 98 -1.06 7.87 15.57
CA LEU A 98 -1.12 7.67 14.12
C LEU A 98 -2.54 7.29 13.67
N ALA A 99 -3.18 6.32 14.34
CA ALA A 99 -4.53 5.89 13.99
C ALA A 99 -5.56 7.02 14.15
N ASP A 100 -5.47 7.79 15.24
CA ASP A 100 -6.36 8.93 15.49
C ASP A 100 -6.20 10.02 14.44
N MET A 101 -4.96 10.39 14.10
CA MET A 101 -4.72 11.35 13.01
C MET A 101 -5.26 10.83 11.67
N LEU A 102 -5.01 9.58 11.31
CA LEU A 102 -5.50 9.01 10.04
C LEU A 102 -7.03 9.06 9.95
N LYS A 103 -7.73 8.70 11.03
CA LYS A 103 -9.19 8.80 11.12
C LYS A 103 -9.67 10.25 11.03
N GLU A 104 -9.05 11.17 11.76
CA GLU A 104 -9.40 12.60 11.73
C GLU A 104 -9.25 13.18 10.32
N LYS A 105 -8.19 12.81 9.60
CA LYS A 105 -7.95 13.25 8.22
C LYS A 105 -8.84 12.55 7.20
N GLY A 106 -9.59 11.51 7.57
CA GLY A 106 -10.53 10.81 6.69
C GLY A 106 -9.91 9.71 5.82
N PHE A 107 -8.76 9.16 6.21
CA PHE A 107 -8.19 8.00 5.53
C PHE A 107 -9.12 6.79 5.63
N ALA A 108 -9.19 6.02 4.55
CA ALA A 108 -9.94 4.77 4.48
C ALA A 108 -9.28 3.66 5.28
N GLY A 109 -7.94 3.67 5.34
CA GLY A 109 -7.19 2.58 5.93
C GLY A 109 -5.67 2.74 5.84
N VAL A 110 -4.98 1.63 6.05
CA VAL A 110 -3.52 1.54 6.00
C VAL A 110 -3.05 0.44 5.04
N VAL A 111 -1.83 0.62 4.53
CA VAL A 111 -1.08 -0.36 3.73
C VAL A 111 0.25 -0.63 4.43
N ASN A 112 0.67 -1.89 4.60
CA ASN A 112 2.02 -2.25 5.07
C ASN A 112 3.05 -2.00 3.95
N PHE A 113 3.44 -0.75 3.76
CA PHE A 113 4.39 -0.36 2.73
C PHE A 113 5.47 0.56 3.31
N PRO A 114 6.76 0.21 3.18
CA PRO A 114 7.27 -1.02 2.56
C PRO A 114 6.95 -2.26 3.44
N PRO A 115 6.69 -3.42 2.83
CA PRO A 115 6.36 -4.63 3.60
C PRO A 115 7.60 -5.19 4.30
N ALA A 116 7.41 -5.74 5.50
CA ALA A 116 8.49 -6.31 6.32
C ALA A 116 9.31 -7.37 5.56
N SER A 117 8.66 -8.19 4.72
CA SER A 117 9.33 -9.21 3.91
C SER A 117 10.37 -8.67 2.94
N LEU A 118 10.27 -7.38 2.56
CA LEU A 118 11.27 -6.70 1.72
C LEU A 118 12.31 -5.92 2.52
N VAL A 119 12.05 -5.62 3.80
CA VAL A 119 12.97 -4.91 4.70
C VAL A 119 13.94 -5.87 5.38
N GLU A 120 13.47 -7.03 5.82
CA GLU A 120 14.29 -8.00 6.59
C GLU A 120 15.27 -8.81 5.72
N GLY A 121 15.17 -8.70 4.40
CA GLY A 121 15.98 -9.48 3.45
C GLY A 121 15.72 -10.99 3.55
N VAL A 122 16.28 -11.75 2.60
CA VAL A 122 16.08 -13.21 2.44
C VAL A 122 16.68 -14.05 3.60
N GLN A 123 16.99 -13.47 4.76
CA GLN A 123 17.73 -14.13 5.83
C GLN A 123 16.91 -15.00 6.79
N SER A 124 15.57 -14.99 6.73
CA SER A 124 14.76 -15.90 7.55
C SER A 124 14.34 -17.17 6.80
N ALA A 125 15.32 -17.95 6.34
CA ALA A 125 15.11 -19.30 5.80
C ALA A 125 14.64 -20.33 6.86
N GLY A 126 14.27 -19.88 8.07
CA GLY A 126 13.85 -20.74 9.18
C GLY A 126 12.37 -20.73 9.52
N SER A 127 11.60 -19.69 9.17
CA SER A 127 10.14 -19.65 9.36
C SER A 127 9.55 -18.37 8.75
N ALA A 128 9.15 -18.43 7.48
CA ALA A 128 8.35 -17.36 6.86
C ALA A 128 7.04 -17.07 7.64
N SER A 129 6.57 -18.04 8.45
CA SER A 129 5.39 -17.91 9.30
C SER A 129 5.60 -16.99 10.51
N ALA A 130 6.80 -16.96 11.10
CA ALA A 130 7.09 -16.13 12.28
C ALA A 130 7.41 -14.67 11.90
N ALA A 131 8.10 -14.45 10.77
CA ALA A 131 8.62 -13.13 10.36
C ALA A 131 7.51 -12.06 10.21
N ASN A 132 6.35 -12.43 9.66
CA ASN A 132 5.28 -11.46 9.41
C ASN A 132 4.28 -11.31 10.57
N THR A 133 4.51 -11.94 11.73
CA THR A 133 3.52 -11.96 12.81
C THR A 133 3.27 -10.56 13.38
N LEU A 134 4.32 -9.79 13.63
CA LEU A 134 4.19 -8.42 14.13
C LEU A 134 3.42 -7.52 13.15
N GLU A 135 3.72 -7.63 11.86
CA GLU A 135 3.04 -6.87 10.80
C GLU A 135 1.56 -7.24 10.71
N ILE A 136 1.22 -8.53 10.73
CA ILE A 136 -0.16 -9.02 10.68
C ILE A 136 -0.95 -8.60 11.92
N ASP A 137 -0.35 -8.71 13.11
CA ASP A 137 -0.99 -8.28 14.36
C ASP A 137 -1.21 -6.77 14.37
N ARG A 138 -0.26 -5.99 13.82
CA ARG A 138 -0.42 -4.54 13.65
C ARG A 138 -1.56 -4.20 12.70
N MET A 139 -1.66 -4.90 11.57
CA MET A 139 -2.76 -4.71 10.63
C MET A 139 -4.11 -5.02 11.29
N LYS A 140 -4.23 -6.14 12.02
CA LYS A 140 -5.45 -6.46 12.79
C LYS A 140 -5.80 -5.36 13.77
N TRP A 141 -4.81 -4.83 14.49
CA TRP A 141 -5.01 -3.72 15.41
C TRP A 141 -5.57 -2.47 14.70
N PHE A 142 -5.08 -2.12 13.51
CA PHE A 142 -5.66 -1.01 12.71
C PHE A 142 -7.10 -1.29 12.29
N HIS A 143 -7.40 -2.51 11.84
CA HIS A 143 -8.76 -2.94 11.52
C HIS A 143 -9.71 -2.80 12.73
N ASP A 144 -9.29 -3.27 13.89
CA ASP A 144 -10.08 -3.18 15.12
C ASP A 144 -10.29 -1.74 15.59
N ASN A 145 -9.42 -0.82 15.15
CA ASN A 145 -9.55 0.64 15.36
C ASN A 145 -10.37 1.34 14.27
N GLY A 146 -11.01 0.60 13.36
CA GLY A 146 -11.94 1.12 12.36
C GLY A 146 -11.30 1.60 11.06
N LEU A 147 -10.04 1.24 10.80
CA LEU A 147 -9.34 1.53 9.54
C LEU A 147 -9.28 0.28 8.67
N GLY A 148 -9.55 0.43 7.37
CA GLY A 148 -9.37 -0.64 6.40
C GLY A 148 -7.91 -1.09 6.30
N ILE A 149 -7.69 -2.31 5.83
CA ILE A 149 -6.33 -2.87 5.71
C ILE A 149 -6.07 -3.45 4.33
N VAL A 150 -4.93 -3.06 3.75
CA VAL A 150 -4.43 -3.56 2.47
C VAL A 150 -3.06 -4.18 2.70
N HIS A 151 -2.88 -5.43 2.29
CA HIS A 151 -1.60 -6.12 2.46
C HIS A 151 -0.72 -6.02 1.21
N THR A 152 0.53 -5.58 1.34
CA THR A 152 1.58 -5.70 0.35
C THR A 152 2.45 -6.90 0.69
N GLY A 153 2.70 -7.77 -0.28
CA GLY A 153 3.60 -8.92 -0.14
C GLY A 153 4.42 -9.16 -1.40
N SER A 154 5.55 -9.86 -1.26
CA SER A 154 6.55 -10.04 -2.32
C SER A 154 6.58 -11.44 -2.92
N SER A 155 5.90 -12.40 -2.30
CA SER A 155 5.82 -13.78 -2.78
C SER A 155 4.39 -14.31 -2.75
N ARG A 156 4.04 -15.19 -3.70
CA ARG A 156 2.70 -15.81 -3.72
C ARG A 156 2.40 -16.60 -2.45
N LEU A 157 3.41 -17.26 -1.87
CA LEU A 157 3.25 -18.05 -0.64
C LEU A 157 2.85 -17.17 0.55
N GLU A 158 3.54 -16.04 0.72
CA GLU A 158 3.19 -15.02 1.72
C GLU A 158 1.77 -14.49 1.51
N MET A 159 1.43 -14.15 0.26
CA MET A 159 0.10 -13.63 -0.06
C MET A 159 -1.01 -14.62 0.32
N VAL A 160 -0.82 -15.91 0.04
CA VAL A 160 -1.78 -16.95 0.45
C VAL A 160 -1.84 -17.09 1.97
N ASP A 161 -0.71 -17.12 2.66
CA ASP A 161 -0.68 -17.21 4.14
C ASP A 161 -1.42 -16.03 4.79
N VAL A 162 -1.08 -14.81 4.38
CA VAL A 162 -1.69 -13.59 4.93
C VAL A 162 -3.17 -13.53 4.58
N SER A 163 -3.55 -13.89 3.35
CA SER A 163 -4.95 -13.92 2.97
C SER A 163 -5.75 -14.94 3.78
N ASN A 164 -5.17 -16.06 4.19
CA ASN A 164 -5.85 -17.01 5.08
C ASN A 164 -5.96 -16.47 6.51
N ARG A 165 -4.94 -15.75 7.00
CA ARG A 165 -4.87 -15.20 8.37
C ARG A 165 -5.69 -13.93 8.58
N LEU A 166 -5.89 -13.15 7.51
CA LEU A 166 -6.61 -11.89 7.53
C LEU A 166 -7.94 -11.94 6.76
N ALA A 167 -8.18 -12.94 5.91
CA ALA A 167 -9.44 -13.27 5.24
C ALA A 167 -10.40 -12.06 5.04
N ASP A 168 -11.55 -12.08 5.72
CA ASP A 168 -12.62 -11.08 5.61
C ASP A 168 -12.26 -9.67 6.13
N LEU A 169 -11.05 -9.49 6.67
CA LEU A 169 -10.55 -8.21 7.17
C LEU A 169 -9.86 -7.39 6.06
N LEU A 170 -9.43 -8.02 4.96
CA LEU A 170 -8.68 -7.35 3.89
C LEU A 170 -9.61 -6.57 2.95
N ASP A 171 -9.30 -5.29 2.76
CA ASP A 171 -9.88 -4.48 1.68
C ASP A 171 -9.23 -4.78 0.33
N GLY A 172 -7.99 -5.29 0.36
CA GLY A 172 -7.20 -5.50 -0.84
C GLY A 172 -5.81 -6.07 -0.58
N MET A 173 -5.16 -6.47 -1.66
CA MET A 173 -3.79 -6.99 -1.63
C MET A 173 -2.94 -6.45 -2.77
N ILE A 174 -1.67 -6.15 -2.52
CA ILE A 174 -0.70 -5.64 -3.48
C ILE A 174 0.44 -6.65 -3.60
N TYR A 175 0.60 -7.21 -4.79
CA TYR A 175 1.76 -8.02 -5.13
C TYR A 175 2.91 -7.12 -5.57
N PHE A 176 4.00 -7.15 -4.83
CA PHE A 176 5.19 -6.36 -5.09
C PHE A 176 6.40 -7.30 -5.24
N PRO A 177 6.52 -8.00 -6.38
CA PRO A 177 7.56 -9.01 -6.56
C PRO A 177 8.95 -8.37 -6.62
N PRO A 178 10.04 -9.14 -6.39
CA PRO A 178 11.40 -8.62 -6.36
C PRO A 178 11.80 -7.80 -7.61
N GLU A 179 11.31 -8.16 -8.79
CA GLU A 179 11.56 -7.38 -10.02
C GLU A 179 10.99 -5.94 -9.97
N SER A 180 9.92 -5.72 -9.22
CA SER A 180 9.33 -4.39 -9.00
C SER A 180 10.24 -3.48 -8.18
N LEU A 181 11.17 -4.03 -7.39
CA LEU A 181 12.14 -3.25 -6.62
C LEU A 181 13.14 -2.49 -7.50
N SER A 182 13.37 -2.97 -8.73
CA SER A 182 14.27 -2.32 -9.69
C SER A 182 13.67 -1.08 -10.35
N ARG A 183 12.38 -0.80 -10.10
CA ARG A 183 11.65 0.30 -10.73
C ARG A 183 12.09 1.63 -10.14
N PRO A 184 12.19 2.69 -10.95
CA PRO A 184 12.51 4.01 -10.44
C PRO A 184 11.39 4.49 -9.51
N ILE A 185 11.78 5.10 -8.39
CA ILE A 185 10.88 5.86 -7.53
C ILE A 185 10.37 7.04 -8.34
N ALA A 186 9.05 7.20 -8.34
CA ALA A 186 8.35 8.29 -9.00
C ALA A 186 7.31 8.88 -8.04
N PRO A 187 6.93 10.17 -8.20
CA PRO A 187 5.88 10.80 -7.39
C PRO A 187 4.53 10.08 -7.46
N ARG A 188 4.29 9.38 -8.57
CA ARG A 188 3.12 8.54 -8.81
C ARG A 188 3.55 7.23 -9.46
N MET A 189 3.09 6.12 -8.90
CA MET A 189 3.25 4.79 -9.46
C MET A 189 1.88 4.13 -9.59
N ASP A 190 1.46 3.82 -10.82
CA ASP A 190 0.16 3.19 -11.07
C ASP A 190 0.23 1.68 -10.78
N LEU A 191 -0.87 1.15 -10.24
CA LEU A 191 -1.08 -0.27 -10.02
C LEU A 191 -2.11 -0.81 -11.03
N GLU A 192 -1.90 -2.03 -11.49
CA GLU A 192 -2.83 -2.76 -12.36
C GLU A 192 -3.42 -3.97 -11.63
N ALA A 193 -4.70 -4.24 -11.89
CA ALA A 193 -5.37 -5.41 -11.33
C ALA A 193 -4.79 -6.70 -11.92
N VAL A 194 -4.53 -7.69 -11.08
CA VAL A 194 -4.06 -9.00 -11.50
C VAL A 194 -5.28 -9.87 -11.80
N VAL A 195 -5.53 -10.13 -13.09
CA VAL A 195 -6.76 -10.78 -13.57
C VAL A 195 -6.82 -12.29 -13.24
N ASP A 196 -5.66 -12.95 -13.14
CA ASP A 196 -5.56 -14.40 -12.87
C ASP A 196 -5.23 -14.70 -11.38
N ALA A 197 -5.81 -13.92 -10.47
CA ALA A 197 -5.57 -14.03 -9.03
C ALA A 197 -6.54 -15.00 -8.32
N ASP A 198 -7.03 -16.03 -9.02
CA ASP A 198 -8.04 -17.00 -8.53
C ASP A 198 -7.65 -17.73 -7.23
N PHE A 199 -6.38 -17.65 -6.84
CA PHE A 199 -5.84 -18.24 -5.62
C PHE A 199 -6.04 -17.37 -4.37
N LEU A 200 -6.55 -16.14 -4.49
CA LEU A 200 -6.82 -15.25 -3.37
C LEU A 200 -8.31 -14.86 -3.31
N PRO A 201 -8.91 -14.83 -2.10
CA PRO A 201 -10.26 -14.31 -1.90
C PRO A 201 -10.36 -12.78 -2.01
N ALA A 202 -9.24 -12.05 -1.85
CA ALA A 202 -9.19 -10.59 -1.95
C ALA A 202 -8.74 -10.14 -3.35
N SER A 203 -9.17 -8.94 -3.75
CA SER A 203 -8.70 -8.31 -4.99
C SER A 203 -7.20 -8.04 -4.92
N LEU A 204 -6.50 -8.30 -6.03
CA LEU A 204 -5.04 -8.25 -6.13
C LEU A 204 -4.60 -7.21 -7.16
N TRP A 205 -3.65 -6.35 -6.78
CA TRP A 205 -3.01 -5.39 -7.68
C TRP A 205 -1.50 -5.59 -7.71
N SER A 206 -0.85 -5.20 -8.79
CA SER A 206 0.61 -5.19 -8.93
C SER A 206 1.06 -3.87 -9.52
N LEU A 207 2.32 -3.51 -9.27
CA LEU A 207 2.93 -2.35 -9.91
C LEU A 207 2.88 -2.50 -11.43
N LYS A 208 2.33 -1.50 -12.12
CA LYS A 208 2.25 -1.51 -13.58
C LYS A 208 3.65 -1.54 -14.20
N PRO A 209 3.92 -2.40 -15.18
CA PRO A 209 5.17 -2.37 -15.92
C PRO A 209 5.40 -0.98 -16.52
N ALA A 210 6.65 -0.50 -16.48
CA ALA A 210 6.99 0.72 -17.21
C ALA A 210 6.77 0.44 -18.70
N PRO A 211 6.31 1.43 -19.46
CA PRO A 211 6.23 1.30 -20.91
C PRO A 211 7.59 0.87 -21.44
N VAL A 212 7.61 -0.22 -22.19
CA VAL A 212 8.81 -0.65 -22.91
C VAL A 212 9.12 0.46 -23.90
N CYS A 213 10.21 1.21 -23.69
CA CYS A 213 10.73 2.07 -24.75
C CYS A 213 10.97 1.15 -25.96
N PRO A 214 10.32 1.39 -27.12
CA PRO A 214 10.63 0.61 -28.31
C PRO A 214 12.13 0.76 -28.53
N ALA A 215 12.83 -0.38 -28.61
CA ALA A 215 14.26 -0.40 -28.90
C ALA A 215 14.46 0.47 -30.14
N GLY A 216 15.20 1.57 -29.97
CA GLY A 216 15.50 2.47 -31.07
C GLY A 216 16.07 1.65 -32.21
N GLU A 217 15.43 1.75 -33.37
CA GLU A 217 16.04 1.37 -34.63
C GLU A 217 17.38 2.10 -34.69
N SER A 218 18.46 1.35 -34.48
CA SER A 218 19.81 1.80 -34.75
C SER A 218 19.88 2.16 -36.24
N VAL A 219 20.07 3.46 -36.50
CA VAL A 219 20.43 4.02 -37.81
C VAL A 219 21.80 3.53 -38.23
#